data_AF-A0A2K8WWQ1-F1
#
_entry.id   AF-A0A2K8WWQ1-F1
#
_cell.length_a   1.000
_cell.length_b   1.000
_cell.length_c   1.000
_cell.angle_alpha   90.00
_cell.angle_beta   90.00
_cell.angle_gamma   90.00
#
_symmetry.space_group_name_H-M   'P 1'
#
loop_
_entity.id
_entity.type
_entity.pdbx_description
1 polymer ?
#
loop_
_entity_poly.entity_id
_entity_poly.type
_entity_poly.pdbx_seq_one_letter_code
_entity_poly.pdbx_strand_id
1 'polypeptide(L)'
;MKIKLLLAGIAVTIMSCAGTPEEETAKRFCDCSSDITELTKKMKEDPASMDIAAYTKAMEEFQKCIDPDGEMKKKEDAMTAEEKKAFGEKMKALVTASCPDVAKAMGME
;
A
#
# COMPACT_ATOMS: atom_id res chain seq x y z
N MET A 1 -36.76 32.24 31.54
CA MET A 1 -35.51 31.91 30.81
C MET A 1 -35.77 30.68 29.95
N LYS A 2 -35.48 30.75 28.64
CA LYS A 2 -35.72 29.69 27.65
C LYS A 2 -34.51 28.76 27.62
N ILE A 3 -34.65 27.51 28.03
CA ILE A 3 -33.65 26.47 27.74
C ILE A 3 -34.23 25.62 26.60
N LYS A 4 -33.84 25.98 25.38
CA LYS A 4 -33.93 25.10 24.21
C LYS A 4 -32.53 24.57 23.99
N LEU A 5 -32.23 23.38 24.49
CA LEU A 5 -31.05 22.62 24.06
C LEU A 5 -31.54 21.36 23.37
N LEU A 6 -31.54 21.45 22.04
CA LEU A 6 -31.64 20.36 21.10
C LEU A 6 -30.41 19.46 21.30
N LEU A 7 -30.59 18.30 21.94
CA LEU A 7 -29.64 17.19 21.90
C LEU A 7 -30.17 16.13 20.94
N ALA A 8 -30.31 16.51 19.67
CA ALA A 8 -30.35 15.57 18.55
C ALA A 8 -28.92 15.49 18.02
N GLY A 9 -28.11 14.67 18.67
CA GLY A 9 -26.67 14.65 18.43
C GLY A 9 -26.02 13.43 19.04
N ILE A 10 -26.58 12.25 18.78
CA ILE A 10 -25.79 11.02 18.84
C ILE A 10 -25.79 10.51 17.41
N ALA A 11 -24.79 10.99 16.69
CA ALA A 11 -24.27 10.38 15.50
C ALA A 11 -24.01 8.91 15.83
N VAL A 12 -24.91 8.05 15.40
CA VAL A 12 -24.67 6.63 15.30
C VAL A 12 -23.79 6.45 14.07
N THR A 13 -22.54 6.93 14.14
CA THR A 13 -21.45 6.52 13.25
C THR A 13 -21.01 5.16 13.72
N ILE A 14 -21.82 4.17 13.36
CA ILE A 14 -21.48 2.76 13.50
C ILE A 14 -20.24 2.54 12.66
N MET A 15 -19.11 2.32 13.34
CA MET A 15 -18.01 1.44 12.96
C MET A 15 -17.98 1.02 11.48
N SER A 16 -17.36 1.84 10.64
CA SER A 16 -16.63 1.34 9.47
C SER A 16 -15.15 1.32 9.83
N CYS A 17 -14.78 0.50 10.82
CA CYS A 17 -13.37 0.23 11.17
C CYS A 17 -12.77 -0.89 10.29
N ALA A 18 -13.36 -1.15 9.13
CA ALA A 18 -12.71 -1.90 8.06
C ALA A 18 -12.24 -0.84 7.06
N GLY A 19 -10.92 -0.72 6.88
CA GLY A 19 -10.37 0.14 5.84
C GLY A 19 -10.93 -0.24 4.48
N THR A 20 -10.89 0.68 3.53
CA THR A 20 -11.19 0.33 2.13
C THR A 20 -10.29 -0.82 1.67
N PRO A 21 -10.71 -1.64 0.69
CA PRO A 21 -9.85 -2.70 0.15
C PRO A 21 -8.47 -2.19 -0.30
N GLU A 22 -8.39 -0.94 -0.77
CA GLU A 22 -7.14 -0.29 -1.14
C GLU A 22 -6.28 0.11 0.06
N GLU A 23 -6.88 0.53 1.18
CA GLU A 23 -6.16 0.78 2.44
C GLU A 23 -5.62 -0.52 3.04
N GLU A 24 -6.40 -1.61 3.01
CA GLU A 24 -5.93 -2.93 3.43
C GLU A 24 -4.79 -3.43 2.52
N THR A 25 -4.89 -3.15 1.22
CA THR A 25 -3.84 -3.47 0.26
C THR A 25 -2.57 -2.67 0.54
N ALA A 26 -2.68 -1.36 0.80
CA ALA A 26 -1.54 -0.52 1.15
C ALA A 26 -0.89 -0.99 2.46
N LYS A 27 -1.68 -1.42 3.44
CA LYS A 27 -1.16 -2.04 4.66
C LYS A 27 -0.39 -3.33 4.38
N ARG A 28 -0.96 -4.25 3.58
CA ARG A 28 -0.25 -5.48 3.17
C ARG A 28 1.03 -5.17 2.42
N PHE A 29 1.02 -4.16 1.55
CA PHE A 29 2.21 -3.67 0.87
C PHE A 29 3.29 -3.33 1.91
N CYS A 30 2.96 -2.53 2.92
CA CYS A 30 3.89 -2.18 3.99
C CYS A 30 4.41 -3.42 4.72
N ASP A 31 3.52 -4.33 5.13
CA ASP A 31 3.86 -5.53 5.92
C ASP A 31 4.74 -6.52 5.13
N CYS A 32 4.51 -6.65 3.83
CA CYS A 32 5.25 -7.56 2.95
C CYS A 32 6.59 -6.98 2.43
N SER A 33 6.80 -5.66 2.55
CA SER A 33 7.89 -4.97 1.85
C SER A 33 9.26 -5.02 2.53
N SER A 34 9.40 -5.65 3.70
CA SER A 34 10.65 -5.59 4.49
C SER A 34 11.88 -6.05 3.69
N ASP A 35 11.83 -7.26 3.13
CA ASP A 35 12.97 -7.87 2.44
C ASP A 35 13.32 -7.10 1.16
N ILE A 36 12.30 -6.65 0.43
CA ILE A 36 12.51 -5.89 -0.80
C ILE A 36 13.02 -4.48 -0.54
N THR A 37 12.59 -3.88 0.57
CA THR A 37 13.06 -2.59 1.03
C THR A 37 14.53 -2.66 1.43
N GLU A 38 14.96 -3.71 2.12
CA GLU A 38 16.37 -3.92 2.47
C GLU A 38 17.24 -4.13 1.23
N LEU A 39 16.80 -4.98 0.30
CA LEU A 39 17.52 -5.21 -0.95
C LEU A 39 17.58 -3.95 -1.82
N THR A 40 16.52 -3.16 -1.86
CA THR A 40 16.49 -1.87 -2.57
C THR A 40 17.48 -0.87 -1.97
N LYS A 41 17.62 -0.84 -0.63
CA LYS A 41 18.64 -0.02 0.05
C LYS A 41 20.05 -0.47 -0.32
N LYS A 42 20.33 -1.78 -0.24
CA LYS A 42 21.63 -2.35 -0.65
C LYS A 42 21.95 -2.05 -2.10
N MET A 43 20.98 -2.14 -3.01
CA MET A 43 21.17 -1.78 -4.42
C MET A 43 21.54 -0.31 -4.61
N LYS A 44 20.95 0.60 -3.83
CA LYS A 44 21.29 2.03 -3.86
C LYS A 44 22.70 2.31 -3.31
N GLU A 45 23.13 1.55 -2.32
CA GLU A 45 24.43 1.70 -1.65
C GLU A 45 25.58 1.06 -2.46
N ASP A 46 25.37 -0.14 -3.00
CA ASP A 46 26.35 -0.88 -3.81
C ASP A 46 25.65 -1.69 -4.92
N PRO A 47 25.33 -1.06 -6.06
CA PRO A 47 24.65 -1.73 -7.17
C PRO A 47 25.49 -2.84 -7.81
N ALA A 48 26.81 -2.84 -7.65
CA ALA A 48 27.69 -3.87 -8.20
C ALA A 48 27.66 -5.18 -7.38
N SER A 49 27.23 -5.12 -6.12
CA SER A 49 27.06 -6.26 -5.24
C SER A 49 25.69 -6.94 -5.33
N MET A 50 24.80 -6.46 -6.20
CA MET A 50 23.42 -6.92 -6.24
C MET A 50 23.33 -8.39 -6.65
N ASP A 51 22.84 -9.22 -5.74
CA ASP A 51 22.42 -10.58 -6.04
C ASP A 51 21.05 -10.55 -6.73
N ILE A 52 21.07 -10.64 -8.06
CA ILE A 52 19.86 -10.65 -8.91
C ILE A 52 18.93 -11.80 -8.51
N ALA A 53 19.46 -12.97 -8.15
CA ALA A 53 18.63 -14.11 -7.79
C ALA A 53 17.91 -13.89 -6.45
N ALA A 54 18.60 -13.31 -5.46
CA ALA A 54 17.99 -12.90 -4.20
C ALA A 54 16.93 -11.82 -4.41
N TYR A 55 17.21 -10.84 -5.27
CA TYR A 55 16.25 -9.78 -5.62
C TYR A 55 15.01 -10.32 -6.32
N THR A 56 15.17 -11.17 -7.34
CA THR A 56 14.04 -11.80 -8.05
C THR A 56 13.20 -12.63 -7.09
N LYS A 57 13.83 -13.42 -6.21
CA LYS A 57 13.11 -14.21 -5.20
C LYS A 57 12.31 -13.32 -4.26
N ALA A 58 12.91 -12.24 -3.75
CA ALA A 58 12.21 -11.29 -2.88
C ALA A 58 11.04 -10.59 -3.60
N MET A 59 11.17 -10.25 -4.88
CA MET A 59 10.06 -9.72 -5.70
C MET A 59 8.91 -10.72 -5.82
N GLU A 60 9.21 -12.01 -6.06
CA GLU A 60 8.19 -13.05 -6.15
C GLU A 60 7.47 -13.29 -4.82
N GLU A 61 8.22 -13.35 -3.71
CA GLU A 61 7.68 -13.50 -2.36
C GLU A 61 6.84 -12.28 -1.97
N PHE A 62 7.32 -11.08 -2.30
CA PHE A 62 6.57 -9.84 -2.14
C PHE A 62 5.25 -9.89 -2.90
N GLN A 63 5.25 -10.25 -4.18
CA GLN A 63 4.04 -10.32 -5.00
C GLN A 63 3.02 -11.32 -4.44
N LYS A 64 3.49 -12.51 -4.04
CA LYS A 64 2.64 -13.54 -3.40
C LYS A 64 2.09 -13.08 -2.05
N CYS A 65 2.81 -12.23 -1.33
CA CYS A 65 2.39 -11.72 -0.03
C CYS A 65 1.32 -10.63 -0.17
N ILE A 66 1.47 -9.70 -1.11
CA ILE A 66 0.51 -8.60 -1.31
C ILE A 66 -0.77 -9.06 -2.00
N ASP A 67 -0.67 -10.04 -2.90
CA ASP A 67 -1.77 -10.54 -3.73
C ASP A 67 -1.75 -12.08 -3.81
N PRO A 68 -1.98 -12.79 -2.69
CA PRO A 68 -1.89 -14.24 -2.64
C PRO A 68 -2.85 -14.95 -3.60
N ASP A 69 -4.00 -14.32 -3.87
CA ASP A 69 -5.05 -14.86 -4.73
C ASP A 69 -4.99 -14.35 -6.18
N GLY A 70 -4.08 -13.41 -6.47
CA GLY A 70 -3.93 -12.78 -7.79
C GLY A 70 -5.10 -11.84 -8.17
N GLU A 71 -5.99 -11.51 -7.24
CA GLU A 71 -7.19 -10.72 -7.48
C GLU A 71 -6.87 -9.26 -7.78
N MET A 72 -5.83 -8.70 -7.16
CA MET A 72 -5.37 -7.35 -7.45
C MET A 72 -4.82 -7.27 -8.86
N LYS A 73 -3.98 -8.23 -9.26
CA LYS A 73 -3.42 -8.30 -10.61
C LYS A 73 -4.52 -8.43 -11.66
N LYS A 74 -5.53 -9.27 -11.44
CA LYS A 74 -6.69 -9.40 -12.35
C LYS A 74 -7.43 -8.08 -12.52
N LYS A 75 -7.66 -7.36 -11.41
CA LYS A 75 -8.30 -6.03 -11.44
C LYS A 75 -7.45 -5.04 -12.23
N GLU A 76 -6.15 -4.99 -11.95
CA GLU A 76 -5.22 -4.13 -12.68
C GLU A 76 -5.22 -4.47 -14.17
N ASP A 77 -5.09 -5.73 -14.56
CA ASP A 77 -5.08 -6.16 -15.96
C ASP A 77 -6.37 -5.83 -16.73
N ALA A 78 -7.50 -5.70 -16.03
CA ALA A 78 -8.78 -5.27 -16.60
C ALA A 78 -8.92 -3.74 -16.75
N MET A 79 -8.04 -2.96 -16.13
CA MET A 79 -8.05 -1.49 -16.21
C MET A 79 -7.40 -0.98 -17.50
N THR A 80 -7.91 0.13 -18.01
CA THR A 80 -7.25 0.94 -19.04
C THR A 80 -5.94 1.54 -18.53
N ALA A 81 -5.09 2.04 -19.44
CA ALA A 81 -3.84 2.68 -19.05
C ALA A 81 -4.04 3.91 -18.13
N GLU A 82 -5.12 4.68 -18.36
CA GLU A 82 -5.45 5.85 -17.53
C GLU A 82 -5.91 5.43 -16.13
N GLU A 83 -6.74 4.39 -16.04
CA GLU A 83 -7.19 3.82 -14.76
C GLU A 83 -6.03 3.19 -13.99
N LYS A 84 -5.14 2.45 -14.66
CA LYS A 84 -3.92 1.91 -14.04
C LYS A 84 -3.06 3.02 -13.45
N LYS A 85 -2.90 4.14 -14.18
CA LYS A 85 -2.14 5.29 -13.70
C LYS A 85 -2.79 5.90 -12.45
N ALA A 86 -4.10 6.14 -12.48
CA ALA A 86 -4.84 6.69 -11.34
C ALA A 86 -4.81 5.75 -10.13
N PHE A 87 -4.93 4.44 -10.36
CA PHE A 87 -4.80 3.41 -9.33
C PHE A 87 -3.40 3.40 -8.71
N GLY A 88 -2.35 3.47 -9.55
CA GLY A 88 -0.97 3.57 -9.09
C GLY A 88 -0.70 4.82 -8.24
N GLU A 89 -1.21 5.98 -8.65
CA GLU A 89 -1.10 7.23 -7.88
C GLU A 89 -1.84 7.15 -6.53
N LYS A 90 -3.04 6.55 -6.52
CA LYS A 90 -3.80 6.29 -5.29
C LYS A 90 -3.05 5.35 -4.35
N MET A 91 -2.53 4.23 -4.85
CA MET A 91 -1.75 3.28 -4.05
C MET A 91 -0.46 3.91 -3.53
N LYS A 92 0.25 4.70 -4.36
CA LYS A 92 1.42 5.49 -3.94
C LYS A 92 1.07 6.37 -2.74
N ALA A 93 -0.01 7.15 -2.83
CA ALA A 93 -0.44 8.03 -1.74
C ALA A 93 -0.79 7.26 -0.47
N LEU A 94 -1.49 6.13 -0.59
CA LEU A 94 -1.86 5.28 0.55
C LEU A 94 -0.64 4.64 1.23
N VAL A 95 0.31 4.13 0.45
CA VAL A 95 1.57 3.56 0.96
C VAL A 95 2.42 4.63 1.63
N THR A 96 2.57 5.81 1.01
CA THR A 96 3.29 6.94 1.62
C THR A 96 2.66 7.41 2.93
N ALA A 97 1.32 7.41 3.03
CA ALA A 97 0.62 7.74 4.26
C ALA A 97 0.73 6.64 5.33
N SER A 98 0.77 5.37 4.93
CA SER A 98 0.76 4.23 5.86
C SER A 98 2.15 3.82 6.35
N CYS A 99 3.15 3.86 5.47
CA CYS A 99 4.54 3.47 5.75
C CYS A 99 5.53 4.37 4.98
N PRO A 100 5.75 5.61 5.44
CA PRO A 100 6.60 6.59 4.74
C PRO A 100 8.05 6.11 4.56
N ASP A 101 8.60 5.34 5.50
CA ASP A 101 9.96 4.80 5.39
C ASP A 101 10.12 3.78 4.26
N VAL A 102 9.08 2.95 4.05
CA VAL A 102 9.02 2.01 2.93
C VAL A 102 8.87 2.79 1.63
N ALA A 103 7.95 3.75 1.58
CA ALA A 103 7.75 4.60 0.42
C ALA A 103 9.06 5.29 -0.01
N LYS A 104 9.78 5.89 0.94
CA LYS A 104 11.10 6.49 0.73
C LYS A 104 12.13 5.50 0.19
N ALA A 105 12.24 4.34 0.84
CA ALA A 105 13.20 3.33 0.42
C ALA A 105 12.93 2.82 -1.01
N MET A 106 11.66 2.69 -1.38
CA MET A 106 11.22 2.27 -2.71
C MET A 106 11.17 3.40 -3.75
N GLY A 107 11.49 4.64 -3.38
CA GLY A 107 11.47 5.78 -4.32
C GLY A 107 10.05 6.23 -4.70
N MET A 108 9.10 6.05 -3.78
CA MET A 108 7.70 6.46 -3.89
C MET A 108 7.41 7.80 -3.22
N GLU A 109 8.43 8.61 -2.96
CA GLU A 109 8.28 10.02 -2.59
C GLU A 109 8.17 10.93 -3.83
#